data_AF-A0A7X5WQK3-F1
#
_entry.id   AF-A0A7X5WQK3-F1
#
_cell.length_a   1.000
_cell.length_b   1.000
_cell.length_c   1.000
_cell.angle_alpha   90.00
_cell.angle_beta   90.00
_cell.angle_gamma   90.00
#
_symmetry.space_group_name_H-M   'P 1'
#
loop_
_entity.id
_entity.type
_entity.pdbx_description
1 polymer ?
#
loop_
_entity_poly.entity_id
_entity_poly.type
_entity_poly.pdbx_seq_one_letter_code
_entity_poly.pdbx_strand_id
1 'polypeptide(L)' 'MAIEFAPITATLGAEVTGVDMAEVDADTRDRLRKGWMEHKVLVLRDQHITTEQHIAFGRLFGELEIHPFATGHRDHPEIV' A
#
# COMPACT_ATOMS: atom_id res chain seq x y z
N MET A 1 8.29 14.21 -7.84
CA MET A 1 7.95 14.69 -6.48
C MET A 1 8.61 13.74 -5.50
N ALA A 2 9.07 14.18 -4.33
CA ALA A 2 9.73 13.29 -3.37
C ALA A 2 8.69 12.71 -2.39
N ILE A 3 8.68 11.40 -2.21
CA ILE A 3 7.89 10.74 -1.17
C ILE A 3 8.50 11.02 0.21
N GLU A 4 7.65 11.38 1.17
CA GLU A 4 8.03 11.70 2.55
C GLU A 4 7.38 10.74 3.54
N PHE A 5 8.04 10.53 4.68
CA PHE A 5 7.59 9.66 5.76
C PHE A 5 7.56 10.45 7.06
N ALA A 6 6.38 10.69 7.61
CA ALA A 6 6.18 11.34 8.90
C ALA A 6 5.84 10.28 9.98
N PRO A 7 6.75 9.97 10.93
CA PRO A 7 6.47 8.99 11.97
C PRO A 7 5.22 9.35 12.79
N ILE A 8 4.36 8.36 13.01
CA ILE A 8 3.11 8.53 13.78
C ILE A 8 3.36 8.27 15.27
N THR A 9 4.20 7.29 15.58
CA THR A 9 4.58 6.95 16.96
C THR A 9 6.10 6.81 17.08
N ALA A 10 6.59 6.63 18.31
CA ALA A 10 8.01 6.42 18.56
C ALA A 10 8.56 5.07 18.04
N THR A 11 7.70 4.08 17.81
CA THR A 11 8.14 2.70 17.53
C THR A 11 7.66 2.14 16.20
N LEU A 12 6.50 2.56 15.70
CA LEU A 12 5.95 2.11 14.42
C LEU A 12 5.01 3.14 13.80
N GLY A 13 4.73 2.96 12.52
CA GLY A 13 3.80 3.78 11.76
C GLY A 13 4.47 5.02 11.18
N ALA A 14 4.27 5.25 9.89
CA ALA A 14 4.55 6.52 9.25
C ALA A 14 3.39 6.90 8.30
N GLU A 15 3.00 8.16 8.34
CA GLU A 15 2.16 8.77 7.30
C GLU A 15 3.04 9.09 6.09
N VAL A 16 2.54 8.73 4.91
CA VAL A 16 3.27 8.84 3.66
C VAL A 16 2.57 9.82 2.74
N THR A 17 3.32 10.82 2.26
CA THR A 17 2.83 11.85 1.34
C THR A 17 3.67 11.88 0.06
N GLY A 18 3.14 12.50 -0.99
CA GLY A 18 3.81 12.55 -2.29
C GLY A 18 3.73 11.25 -3.09
N VAL A 19 2.75 10.41 -2.80
CA VAL A 19 2.47 9.15 -3.50
C VAL A 19 1.00 9.05 -3.92
N ASP A 20 0.79 8.54 -5.13
CA ASP A 20 -0.51 8.16 -5.67
C ASP A 20 -0.51 6.65 -5.89
N MET A 21 -1.39 5.91 -5.18
CA MET A 21 -1.49 4.46 -5.30
C MET A 21 -1.93 4.01 -6.70
N ALA A 22 -2.60 4.87 -7.48
CA ALA A 22 -2.99 4.56 -8.85
C ALA A 22 -1.79 4.51 -9.79
N GLU A 23 -0.70 5.22 -9.49
CA GLU A 23 0.45 5.39 -10.37
C GLU A 23 1.78 5.33 -9.57
N VAL A 24 2.30 4.12 -9.39
CA VAL A 24 3.57 3.88 -8.68
C VAL A 24 4.61 3.31 -9.63
N ASP A 25 5.70 4.06 -9.83
CA ASP A 25 6.86 3.59 -10.59
C ASP A 25 7.82 2.74 -9.72
N ALA A 26 8.85 2.17 -10.36
CA ALA A 26 9.79 1.28 -9.69
C ALA A 26 10.57 1.97 -8.55
N ASP A 27 10.97 3.25 -8.73
CA ASP A 27 11.69 4.01 -7.70
C ASP A 27 10.79 4.26 -6.49
N THR A 28 9.56 4.71 -6.73
CA THR A 28 8.58 4.97 -5.67
C THR A 28 8.23 3.69 -4.91
N ARG A 29 8.03 2.57 -5.62
CA ARG A 29 7.84 1.25 -5.01
C ARG A 29 9.01 0.87 -4.09
N ASP A 30 10.25 1.03 -4.55
CA ASP A 30 11.42 0.63 -3.78
C ASP A 30 11.60 1.52 -2.53
N ARG A 31 11.28 2.82 -2.64
CA ARG A 31 11.24 3.75 -1.52
C ARG A 31 10.13 3.39 -0.52
N LEU A 32 8.93 3.08 -0.99
CA LEU A 32 7.83 2.59 -0.16
C LEU A 32 8.22 1.30 0.57
N ARG A 33 8.81 0.33 -0.13
CA ARG A 33 9.27 -0.93 0.47
C ARG A 33 10.30 -0.68 1.56
N LYS A 34 11.27 0.20 1.33
CA LYS A 34 12.27 0.58 2.34
C LYS A 34 11.61 1.25 3.56
N GLY A 35 10.73 2.23 3.32
CA GLY A 35 9.98 2.90 4.39
C GLY A 35 9.10 1.93 5.17
N TRP A 36 8.50 0.95 4.50
CA TRP A 36 7.69 -0.08 5.14
C TRP A 36 8.54 -0.97 6.06
N MET A 37 9.73 -1.39 5.62
CA MET A 37 10.63 -2.18 6.47
C MET A 37 11.11 -1.40 7.69
N GLU A 38 11.28 -0.07 7.60
CA GLU A 38 11.65 0.79 8.72
C GLU A 38 10.48 0.97 9.69
N HIS A 39 9.33 1.45 9.19
CA HIS A 39 8.21 1.92 9.99
C HIS A 39 7.17 0.84 10.31
N LYS A 40 7.27 -0.35 9.70
CA LYS A 40 6.38 -1.52 9.85
C LYS A 40 4.95 -1.33 9.33
N VAL A 41 4.39 -0.13 9.47
CA VAL A 41 3.06 0.26 9.00
C VAL A 41 3.19 1.59 8.27
N LEU A 42 2.60 1.69 7.08
CA LEU A 42 2.52 2.93 6.31
C LEU A 42 1.05 3.33 6.19
N VAL A 43 0.77 4.62 6.35
CA VAL A 43 -0.57 5.21 6.20
C VAL A 43 -0.54 6.15 5.00
N LEU A 44 -1.23 5.77 3.92
CA LEU A 44 -1.39 6.59 2.73
C LEU A 44 -2.80 7.18 2.77
N ARG A 45 -2.92 8.49 3.00
CA ARG A 45 -4.22 9.16 3.12
C ARG A 45 -4.77 9.59 1.76
N ASP A 46 -6.09 9.79 1.74
CA ASP A 46 -6.83 10.43 0.63
C ASP A 46 -6.67 9.74 -0.74
N GLN A 47 -6.51 8.42 -0.72
CA GLN A 47 -6.37 7.60 -1.92
C GLN A 47 -7.75 7.25 -2.50
N HIS A 48 -8.07 7.84 -3.65
CA HIS A 48 -9.33 7.63 -4.35
C HIS A 48 -9.11 6.70 -5.54
N ILE A 49 -8.99 5.40 -5.26
CA ILE A 49 -8.60 4.38 -6.25
C ILE A 49 -9.73 3.38 -6.53
N THR A 50 -9.73 2.78 -7.73
CA THR A 50 -10.60 1.65 -8.05
C THR A 50 -10.12 0.37 -7.38
N THR A 51 -10.97 -0.66 -7.36
CA THR A 51 -10.61 -1.99 -6.85
C THR A 51 -9.42 -2.58 -7.63
N GLU A 52 -9.41 -2.43 -8.95
CA GLU A 52 -8.31 -2.91 -9.81
C GLU A 52 -7.01 -2.19 -9.52
N GLN A 53 -7.06 -0.88 -9.26
CA GLN A 53 -5.89 -0.10 -8.85
C GLN A 53 -5.38 -0.54 -7.47
N HIS A 54 -6.29 -0.84 -6.53
CA HIS A 54 -5.91 -1.36 -5.22
C HIS A 54 -5.21 -2.72 -5.33
N ILE A 55 -5.75 -3.63 -6.15
CA ILE A 55 -5.15 -4.93 -6.46
C ILE A 55 -3.78 -4.75 -7.12
N ALA A 56 -3.68 -3.85 -8.10
CA ALA A 56 -2.43 -3.57 -8.80
C ALA A 56 -1.35 -3.03 -7.84
N PHE A 57 -1.72 -2.12 -6.94
CA PHE A 57 -0.83 -1.60 -5.90
C PHE A 57 -0.33 -2.71 -4.96
N GLY A 58 -1.23 -3.58 -4.48
CA GLY A 58 -0.85 -4.70 -3.62
C GLY A 58 0.15 -5.66 -4.28
N ARG A 59 -0.05 -5.94 -5.58
CA ARG A 59 0.85 -6.80 -6.38
C ARG A 59 2.27 -6.24 -6.55
N LEU A 60 2.49 -4.95 -6.31
CA LEU A 60 3.84 -4.37 -6.30
C LEU A 60 4.72 -4.95 -5.18
N PHE A 61 4.11 -5.51 -4.13
CA PHE A 61 4.80 -6.00 -2.94
C PHE A 61 4.82 -7.53 -2.81
N GLY A 62 4.15 -8.26 -3.69
CA GLY A 62 4.13 -9.73 -3.70
C GLY A 62 2.87 -10.31 -4.33
N GLU A 63 2.75 -11.63 -4.27
CA GLU A 63 1.51 -12.31 -4.66
C GLU A 63 0.41 -12.03 -3.62
N LEU A 64 -0.81 -11.80 -4.09
CA LEU A 64 -1.97 -11.56 -3.22
C LEU A 64 -2.56 -12.89 -2.74
N GLU A 65 -2.79 -12.98 -1.44
CA GLU A 65 -3.47 -14.12 -0.82
C GLU A 65 -4.99 -14.00 -1.01
N ILE A 66 -5.65 -15.12 -1.30
CA ILE A 66 -7.12 -15.22 -1.21
C ILE A 66 -7.45 -15.72 0.19
N HIS A 67 -8.05 -14.86 1.00
CA HIS A 67 -8.30 -15.15 2.41
C HIS A 67 -9.40 -16.22 2.58
N PRO A 68 -9.08 -17.42 3.09
CA PRO A 68 -10.02 -18.56 3.09
C PRO A 68 -11.21 -18.40 4.05
N PHE A 69 -11.10 -17.50 5.03
CA PHE A 69 -12.12 -17.26 6.06
C PHE A 69 -12.88 -15.94 5.88
N ALA A 70 -12.47 -15.11 4.93
CA ALA A 70 -13.14 -13.86 4.60
C ALA A 70 -14.22 -14.09 3.54
N THR A 71 -15.29 -13.31 3.58
CA THR A 71 -16.27 -13.29 2.48
C THR A 71 -15.67 -12.45 1.36
N GLY A 72 -14.86 -13.08 0.49
CA GLY A 72 -14.20 -12.38 -0.60
C GLY A 72 -15.18 -11.66 -1.53
N HIS A 73 -14.74 -10.56 -2.14
CA HIS A 73 -15.56 -9.84 -3.13
C HIS A 73 -15.89 -10.75 -4.32
N ARG A 74 -17.14 -10.68 -4.84
CA ARG A 74 -17.66 -11.58 -5.89
C ARG A 74 -16.76 -11.63 -7.13
N ASP A 75 -16.32 -10.45 -7.58
CA ASP A 75 -15.52 -10.32 -8.81
C ASP A 75 -14.01 -10.24 -8.54
N HIS A 76 -13.61 -10.10 -7.27
CA HIS A 76 -12.22 -9.89 -6.84
C HIS A 76 -11.93 -10.65 -5.54
N PRO A 77 -11.69 -11.97 -5.61
CA PRO A 77 -11.58 -12.82 -4.42
C PRO A 77 -10.40 -12.46 -3.50
N GLU A 78 -9.40 -11.72 -3.99
CA GLU A 78 -8.30 -11.19 -3.18
C GLU A 78 -8.70 -9.99 -2.29
N ILE A 79 -9.90 -9.43 -2.47
CA ILE A 79 -10.43 -8.32 -1.69
C ILE A 79 -11.34 -8.85 -0.58
N VAL A 80 -11.12 -8.35 0.64
CA VAL A 80 -11.84 -8.69 1.88
C VAL A 80 -12.64 -7.50 2.39
#